data_AF-X5E2E7-F1
#
_entry.id   AF-X5E2E7-F1
#
_cell.length_a   1.000
_cell.length_b   1.000
_cell.length_c   1.000
_cell.angle_alpha   90.00
_cell.angle_beta   90.00
_cell.angle_gamma   90.00
#
_symmetry.space_group_name_H-M   'P 1'
#
loop_
_entity.id
_entity.type
_entity.pdbx_description
1 polymer ?
#
loop_
_entity_poly.entity_id
_entity_poly.type
_entity_poly.pdbx_seq_one_letter_code
_entity_poly.pdbx_strand_id
1 'polypeptide(L)'
;MKLKNLILLGVLLLPLFACDEADTDYTTETKLIVDIPTKSYLANFSESPETYHFDGIGIFCLGYSDELKKCPGDVVQIHPGAGSILSFETLQNNETIKELRLAISFKTQGDEYYQQIHAVDLLQEGNFLSGDSHSLVLDDVLAPLTNRLNENPRYLISIEIKGLANFNLSSDAQFAIPLIIESEYHSPRFTL
;
A
#
# COMPACT_ATOMS: atom_id res chain seq x y z
N MET A 1 -63.97 -8.71 -21.60
CA MET A 1 -63.49 -8.19 -20.30
C MET A 1 -62.23 -8.87 -19.74
N LYS A 2 -61.70 -9.96 -20.33
CA LYS A 2 -60.53 -10.67 -19.76
C LYS A 2 -59.15 -10.09 -20.14
N LEU A 3 -59.03 -9.45 -21.31
CA LEU A 3 -57.75 -8.93 -21.82
C LEU A 3 -57.30 -7.63 -21.14
N LYS A 4 -58.23 -6.72 -20.83
CA LYS A 4 -57.92 -5.44 -20.16
C LYS A 4 -57.35 -5.64 -18.74
N ASN A 5 -57.84 -6.65 -18.00
CA ASN A 5 -57.33 -6.94 -16.65
C ASN A 5 -55.93 -7.57 -16.68
N LEU A 6 -55.57 -8.27 -17.76
CA LEU A 6 -54.26 -8.90 -17.93
C LEU A 6 -53.17 -7.85 -18.25
N ILE A 7 -53.51 -6.85 -19.07
CA ILE A 7 -52.63 -5.73 -19.38
C ILE A 7 -52.40 -4.88 -18.12
N LEU A 8 -53.45 -4.65 -17.32
CA LEU A 8 -53.34 -3.91 -16.06
C LEU A 8 -52.42 -4.61 -15.05
N LEU A 9 -52.48 -5.95 -14.95
CA LEU A 9 -51.58 -6.74 -14.11
C LEU A 9 -50.13 -6.65 -14.60
N GLY A 10 -49.91 -6.67 -15.92
CA GLY A 10 -48.58 -6.50 -16.51
C GLY A 10 -47.97 -5.14 -16.19
N VAL A 11 -48.75 -4.06 -16.29
CA VAL A 11 -48.29 -2.69 -15.98
C VAL A 11 -47.99 -2.52 -14.48
N LEU A 12 -48.74 -3.19 -13.61
CA LEU A 12 -48.52 -3.17 -12.15
C LEU A 12 -47.30 -3.98 -11.69
N LEU A 13 -46.81 -4.93 -12.49
CA LEU A 13 -45.64 -5.77 -12.19
C LEU A 13 -44.33 -5.20 -12.77
N LEU A 14 -44.39 -4.31 -13.76
CA LEU A 14 -43.21 -3.62 -14.30
C LEU A 14 -42.34 -2.87 -13.28
N PRO A 15 -42.88 -2.19 -12.23
CA PRO A 15 -42.03 -1.46 -11.29
C PRO A 15 -41.28 -2.40 -10.32
N LEU A 16 -41.69 -3.67 -10.17
CA LEU A 16 -40.97 -4.65 -9.36
C LEU A 16 -39.69 -5.16 -10.05
N PHE A 17 -39.62 -5.07 -11.39
CA PHE A 17 -38.44 -5.44 -12.17
C PHE A 17 -37.54 -4.24 -12.51
N ALA A 18 -37.93 -3.03 -12.10
CA ALA A 18 -37.17 -1.79 -12.35
C ALA A 18 -36.29 -1.38 -11.15
N CYS A 19 -36.23 -2.18 -10.09
CA CYS A 19 -35.38 -1.99 -8.92
C CYS A 19 -34.16 -2.92 -9.00
N ASP A 20 -33.39 -2.85 -10.08
CA ASP A 20 -31.96 -3.14 -9.96
C ASP A 20 -31.35 -1.84 -9.44
N GLU A 21 -30.91 -1.84 -8.18
CA GLU A 21 -30.12 -0.74 -7.65
C GLU A 21 -28.90 -0.56 -8.57
N ALA A 22 -28.76 0.62 -9.16
CA ALA A 22 -27.60 0.92 -9.99
C ALA A 22 -26.36 0.81 -9.11
N ASP A 23 -25.39 0.00 -9.53
CA ASP A 23 -24.08 -0.13 -8.89
C ASP A 23 -23.48 1.27 -8.72
N THR A 24 -23.38 1.75 -7.48
CA THR A 24 -22.89 3.10 -7.16
C THR A 24 -21.39 3.14 -6.88
N ASP A 25 -20.75 1.97 -6.94
CA ASP A 25 -19.39 1.77 -6.49
C ASP A 25 -18.43 1.83 -7.68
N TYR A 26 -17.41 2.67 -7.55
CA TYR A 26 -16.38 2.86 -8.57
C TYR A 26 -15.05 2.32 -8.06
N THR A 27 -14.37 1.53 -8.89
CA THR A 27 -13.03 1.02 -8.62
C THR A 27 -11.99 1.86 -9.36
N THR A 28 -10.95 2.29 -8.66
CA THR A 28 -9.83 3.04 -9.23
C THR A 28 -8.51 2.38 -8.87
N GLU A 29 -7.68 2.10 -9.86
CA GLU A 29 -6.31 1.61 -9.64
C GLU A 29 -5.35 2.78 -9.41
N THR A 30 -4.52 2.69 -8.37
CA THR A 30 -3.49 3.68 -8.03
C THR A 30 -2.25 3.01 -7.47
N LYS A 31 -1.19 3.78 -7.23
CA LYS A 31 0.03 3.32 -6.57
C LYS A 31 0.37 4.21 -5.40
N LEU A 32 0.54 3.61 -4.22
CA LEU A 32 1.15 4.24 -3.07
C LEU A 32 2.67 4.13 -3.20
N ILE A 33 3.33 5.28 -3.29
CA ILE A 33 4.79 5.38 -3.33
C ILE A 33 5.25 5.87 -1.95
N VAL A 34 6.19 5.13 -1.34
CA VAL A 34 6.78 5.49 -0.06
C VAL A 34 8.29 5.49 -0.20
N ASP A 35 8.88 6.68 -0.08
CA ASP A 35 10.32 6.86 -0.04
C ASP A 35 10.82 6.64 1.39
N ILE A 36 11.89 5.85 1.51
CA ILE A 36 12.53 5.50 2.77
C ILE A 36 13.97 6.01 2.73
N PRO A 37 14.24 7.16 3.38
CA PRO A 37 15.59 7.69 3.46
C PRO A 37 16.46 6.75 4.28
N THR A 38 17.57 6.31 3.70
CA THR A 38 18.48 5.37 4.35
C THR A 38 19.72 6.07 4.89
N LYS A 39 20.31 5.50 5.94
CA LYS A 39 21.59 5.91 6.49
C LYS A 39 22.45 4.68 6.72
N SER A 40 23.71 4.78 6.35
CA SER A 40 24.70 3.72 6.56
C SER A 40 25.75 4.10 7.60
N TYR A 41 26.22 3.08 8.32
CA TYR A 41 27.30 3.18 9.29
C TYR A 41 28.19 1.94 9.21
N LEU A 42 29.50 2.15 9.36
CA LEU A 42 30.47 1.06 9.23
C LEU A 42 30.34 0.07 10.41
N ALA A 43 30.20 -1.21 10.08
CA ALA A 43 30.27 -2.33 11.01
C ALA A 43 31.74 -2.59 11.36
N ASN A 44 32.07 -2.51 12.66
CA ASN A 44 33.39 -2.64 13.30
C ASN A 44 34.63 -3.11 12.47
N PHE A 45 35.73 -2.38 12.67
CA PHE A 45 37.04 -2.40 11.97
C PHE A 45 37.95 -3.64 12.13
N SER A 46 37.47 -4.85 12.42
CA SER A 46 38.36 -6.02 12.55
C SER A 46 38.37 -6.90 11.29
N GLU A 47 39.22 -6.52 10.34
CA GLU A 47 39.82 -7.36 9.28
C GLU A 47 38.85 -8.20 8.40
N SER A 48 38.04 -7.53 7.56
CA SER A 48 37.34 -8.10 6.38
C SER A 48 36.74 -6.96 5.53
N PRO A 49 36.22 -7.18 4.30
CA PRO A 49 35.76 -6.08 3.45
C PRO A 49 34.71 -5.22 4.15
N GLU A 50 34.77 -3.91 3.92
CA GLU A 50 33.94 -2.90 4.57
C GLU A 50 32.48 -3.34 4.55
N THR A 51 31.95 -3.65 5.74
CA THR A 51 30.54 -4.00 5.92
C THR A 51 29.88 -2.80 6.57
N TYR A 52 28.75 -2.39 6.03
CA TYR A 52 27.95 -1.28 6.52
C TYR A 52 26.63 -1.82 7.02
N HIS A 53 26.27 -1.46 8.23
CA HIS A 53 24.87 -1.52 8.61
C HIS A 53 24.13 -0.36 7.95
N PHE A 54 22.87 -0.56 7.63
CA PHE A 54 21.99 0.53 7.25
C PHE A 54 20.63 0.41 7.91
N ASP A 55 19.99 1.56 8.09
CA ASP A 55 18.60 1.67 8.52
C ASP A 55 17.91 2.84 7.83
N GLY A 56 16.59 2.74 7.69
CA GLY A 56 15.76 3.79 7.12
C GLY A 56 14.32 3.65 7.58
N ILE A 57 13.63 4.77 7.72
CA ILE A 57 12.24 4.81 8.17
C ILE A 57 11.45 5.75 7.26
N GLY A 58 10.46 5.22 6.57
CA GLY A 58 9.42 5.99 5.87
C GLY A 58 8.16 6.06 6.72
N ILE A 59 7.57 7.25 6.85
CA ILE A 59 6.32 7.46 7.58
C ILE A 59 5.31 8.13 6.66
N PHE A 60 4.09 7.61 6.62
CA PHE A 60 2.99 8.19 5.86
C PHE A 60 1.64 7.99 6.56
N CYS A 61 0.63 8.73 6.12
CA CYS A 61 -0.78 8.49 6.44
C CYS A 61 -1.63 8.80 5.21
N LEU A 62 -2.80 8.17 5.09
CA LEU A 62 -3.75 8.49 4.03
C LEU A 62 -4.58 9.69 4.48
N GLY A 63 -4.28 10.87 3.92
CA GLY A 63 -5.04 12.09 4.16
C GLY A 63 -6.26 12.21 3.24
N TYR A 64 -7.29 12.91 3.71
CA TYR A 64 -8.29 13.50 2.80
C TYR A 64 -7.64 14.72 2.14
N SER A 65 -7.74 14.85 0.82
CA SER A 65 -7.36 16.09 0.14
C SER A 65 -8.44 17.14 0.40
N ASP A 66 -8.05 18.32 0.87
CA ASP A 66 -8.96 19.47 1.04
C ASP A 66 -9.48 20.01 -0.31
N GLU A 67 -8.95 19.54 -1.44
CA GLU A 67 -9.39 19.87 -2.80
C GLU A 67 -10.41 18.85 -3.32
N LEU A 68 -11.58 18.80 -2.68
CA LEU A 68 -12.73 17.93 -2.96
C LEU A 68 -13.27 17.92 -4.42
N LYS A 69 -12.71 18.70 -5.34
CA LYS A 69 -13.21 18.78 -6.72
C LYS A 69 -12.83 17.58 -7.60
N LYS A 70 -11.94 16.69 -7.14
CA LYS A 70 -11.45 15.55 -7.94
C LYS A 70 -11.23 14.25 -7.14
N CYS A 71 -11.74 14.14 -5.93
CA CYS A 71 -11.65 12.89 -5.17
C CYS A 71 -12.76 11.92 -5.63
N PRO A 72 -12.42 10.65 -5.93
CA PRO A 72 -13.41 9.61 -6.19
C PRO A 72 -14.11 9.27 -4.87
N GLY A 73 -15.33 9.79 -4.68
CA GLY A 73 -16.25 9.37 -3.61
C GLY A 73 -15.69 9.40 -2.17
N ASP A 74 -16.48 8.86 -1.24
CA ASP A 74 -15.95 8.41 0.04
C ASP A 74 -15.26 7.06 -0.19
N VAL A 75 -14.01 6.90 0.28
CA VAL A 75 -13.29 5.61 0.17
C VAL A 75 -13.99 4.59 1.05
N VAL A 76 -14.53 3.55 0.44
CA VAL A 76 -15.23 2.44 1.11
C VAL A 76 -14.23 1.37 1.51
N GLN A 77 -13.36 0.99 0.57
CA GLN A 77 -12.41 -0.10 0.75
C GLN A 77 -11.16 0.09 -0.12
N ILE A 78 -10.03 -0.41 0.39
CA ILE A 78 -8.73 -0.47 -0.27
C ILE A 78 -8.37 -1.95 -0.41
N HIS A 79 -8.22 -2.42 -1.64
CA HIS A 79 -7.75 -3.77 -1.92
C HIS A 79 -6.28 -3.76 -2.35
N PRO A 80 -5.51 -4.80 -2.01
CA PRO A 80 -4.14 -4.91 -2.50
C PRO A 80 -4.18 -5.16 -4.01
N GLY A 81 -3.39 -4.38 -4.76
CA GLY A 81 -3.05 -4.71 -6.14
C GLY A 81 -1.86 -5.68 -6.18
N ALA A 82 -1.56 -6.22 -7.36
CA ALA A 82 -0.43 -7.11 -7.58
C ALA A 82 0.81 -6.36 -8.09
N GLY A 83 2.01 -6.84 -7.73
CA GLY A 83 3.28 -6.28 -8.19
C GLY A 83 3.84 -5.20 -7.28
N SER A 84 3.61 -5.33 -5.97
CA SER A 84 4.24 -4.50 -4.95
C SER A 84 5.74 -4.78 -4.92
N ILE A 85 6.54 -3.71 -4.94
CA ILE A 85 8.00 -3.83 -4.96
C ILE A 85 8.66 -2.94 -3.92
N LEU A 86 9.76 -3.43 -3.36
CA LEU A 86 10.79 -2.61 -2.73
C LEU A 86 11.98 -2.57 -3.67
N SER A 87 12.44 -1.38 -4.00
CA SER A 87 13.63 -1.15 -4.83
C SER A 87 14.59 -0.19 -4.17
N PHE A 88 15.88 -0.40 -4.41
CA PHE A 88 16.92 0.60 -4.14
C PHE A 88 17.26 1.30 -5.45
N GLU A 89 17.74 2.55 -5.41
CA GLU A 89 18.36 3.13 -6.60
C GLU A 89 19.49 2.24 -7.11
N THR A 90 19.74 2.29 -8.42
CA THR A 90 20.65 1.38 -9.14
C THR A 90 21.93 1.12 -8.36
N LEU A 91 22.03 -0.09 -7.79
CA LEU A 91 23.23 -0.57 -7.12
C LEU A 91 24.34 -0.77 -8.18
N GLN A 92 25.57 -0.39 -7.85
CA GLN A 92 26.71 -0.68 -8.72
C GLN A 92 26.99 -2.19 -8.78
N ASN A 93 27.68 -2.65 -9.82
CA ASN A 93 27.89 -4.09 -10.07
C ASN A 93 28.62 -4.84 -8.95
N ASN A 94 29.37 -4.14 -8.10
CA ASN A 94 30.08 -4.70 -6.94
C ASN A 94 29.38 -4.41 -5.59
N GLU A 95 28.27 -3.67 -5.61
CA GLU A 95 27.49 -3.33 -4.44
C GLU A 95 26.44 -4.41 -4.18
N THR A 96 26.36 -4.86 -2.94
CA THR A 96 25.49 -5.94 -2.51
C THR A 96 24.86 -5.63 -1.15
N ILE A 97 23.58 -5.95 -1.04
CA ILE A 97 22.84 -5.98 0.23
C ILE A 97 22.63 -7.45 0.59
N LYS A 98 23.21 -7.88 1.72
CA LYS A 98 23.24 -9.28 2.16
C LYS A 98 22.17 -9.60 3.19
N GLU A 99 21.79 -8.62 3.99
CA GLU A 99 20.70 -8.74 4.95
C GLU A 99 19.75 -7.58 4.72
N LEU A 100 18.46 -7.87 4.73
CA LEU A 100 17.41 -6.88 4.63
C LEU A 100 16.20 -7.35 5.43
N ARG A 101 15.83 -6.56 6.43
CA ARG A 101 14.68 -6.75 7.30
C ARG A 101 13.69 -5.64 7.05
N LEU A 102 12.42 -6.00 7.06
CA LEU A 102 11.30 -5.07 7.01
C LEU A 102 10.53 -5.15 8.33
N ALA A 103 10.16 -3.99 8.87
CA ALA A 103 9.19 -3.88 9.95
C ALA A 103 8.14 -2.82 9.60
N ILE A 104 6.88 -3.17 9.76
CA ILE A 104 5.73 -2.30 9.51
C ILE A 104 5.03 -2.09 10.83
N SER A 105 4.79 -0.84 11.18
CA SER A 105 4.12 -0.46 12.42
C SER A 105 3.09 0.65 12.16
N PHE A 106 2.14 0.80 13.08
CA PHE A 106 1.15 1.87 13.03
C PHE A 106 0.94 2.53 14.38
N LYS A 107 0.37 3.73 14.39
CA LYS A 107 -0.21 4.33 15.58
C LYS A 107 -1.36 5.26 15.25
N THR A 108 -2.19 5.56 16.24
CA THR A 108 -3.23 6.57 16.09
C THR A 108 -2.69 7.97 16.35
N GLN A 109 -3.40 8.99 15.86
CA GLN A 109 -3.05 10.37 16.16
C GLN A 109 -3.26 10.64 17.65
N GLY A 110 -2.17 10.99 18.35
CA GLY A 110 -2.18 11.22 19.79
C GLY A 110 -1.48 10.12 20.59
N ASP A 111 -1.24 8.95 19.98
CA ASP A 111 -0.46 7.90 20.62
C ASP A 111 1.05 8.22 20.58
N GLU A 112 1.72 7.92 21.69
CA GLU A 112 3.17 8.06 21.80
C GLU A 112 3.89 6.97 21.00
N TYR A 113 3.44 5.72 21.11
CA TYR A 113 4.16 4.53 20.63
C TYR A 113 3.54 3.90 19.40
N TYR A 114 4.40 3.39 18.53
CA TYR A 114 4.02 2.55 17.39
C TYR A 114 3.78 1.11 17.83
N GLN A 115 2.75 0.49 17.26
CA GLN A 115 2.43 -0.93 17.40
C GLN A 115 2.85 -1.67 16.13
N GLN A 116 3.58 -2.77 16.28
CA GLN A 116 4.05 -3.56 15.13
C GLN A 116 2.90 -4.33 14.48
N ILE A 117 2.77 -4.20 13.16
CA ILE A 117 1.86 -4.98 12.31
C ILE A 117 2.55 -6.26 11.90
N HIS A 118 3.76 -6.13 11.34
CA HIS A 118 4.49 -7.22 10.73
C HIS A 118 6.00 -6.95 10.74
N ALA A 119 6.81 -8.01 10.82
CA ALA A 119 8.25 -7.93 10.64
C ALA A 119 8.75 -9.20 9.98
N VAL A 120 9.67 -9.07 9.02
CA VAL A 120 10.16 -10.19 8.21
C VAL A 120 11.58 -9.95 7.70
N ASP A 121 12.36 -11.02 7.63
CA ASP A 121 13.62 -11.06 6.89
C ASP A 121 13.32 -11.26 5.40
N LEU A 122 13.61 -10.24 4.58
CA LEU A 122 13.33 -10.26 3.15
C LEU A 122 14.36 -11.05 2.34
N LEU A 123 15.58 -11.21 2.86
CA LEU A 123 16.65 -11.99 2.26
C LEU A 123 16.91 -13.23 3.11
N GLN A 124 16.58 -14.40 2.58
CA GLN A 124 16.97 -15.69 3.18
C GLN A 124 18.48 -15.93 3.03
N GLU A 125 19.05 -16.84 3.84
CA GLU A 125 20.48 -17.15 3.79
C GLU A 125 20.97 -17.45 2.36
N GLY A 126 21.99 -16.72 1.92
CA GLY A 126 22.60 -16.87 0.60
C GLY A 126 21.99 -15.99 -0.50
N ASN A 127 20.84 -15.36 -0.26
CA ASN A 127 20.26 -14.38 -1.19
C ASN A 127 20.80 -12.97 -0.92
N PHE A 128 21.00 -12.21 -1.99
CA PHE A 128 21.46 -10.82 -1.91
C PHE A 128 20.87 -9.98 -3.04
N LEU A 129 20.72 -8.68 -2.78
CA LEU A 129 20.46 -7.70 -3.84
C LEU A 129 21.79 -7.23 -4.41
N SER A 130 21.81 -6.98 -5.71
CA SER A 130 22.97 -6.49 -6.45
C SER A 130 22.50 -5.57 -7.59
N GLY A 131 23.41 -5.05 -8.42
CA GLY A 131 23.04 -4.26 -9.59
C GLY A 131 21.99 -4.95 -10.49
N ASP A 132 22.11 -6.27 -10.68
CA ASP A 132 21.19 -7.06 -11.51
C ASP A 132 19.86 -7.42 -10.81
N SER A 133 19.80 -7.28 -9.48
CA SER A 133 18.69 -7.71 -8.62
C SER A 133 18.39 -6.69 -7.53
N HIS A 134 18.15 -5.43 -7.90
CA HIS A 134 17.96 -4.32 -6.96
C HIS A 134 16.53 -4.17 -6.42
N SER A 135 15.63 -5.10 -6.74
CA SER A 135 14.23 -5.06 -6.31
C SER A 135 13.70 -6.41 -5.81
N LEU A 136 12.71 -6.35 -4.91
CA LEU A 136 12.03 -7.48 -4.32
C LEU A 136 10.51 -7.33 -4.46
N VAL A 137 9.82 -8.41 -4.79
CA VAL A 137 8.34 -8.47 -4.80
C VAL A 137 7.83 -8.72 -3.38
N LEU A 138 6.83 -7.96 -2.97
CA LEU A 138 6.36 -7.90 -1.58
C LEU A 138 4.85 -8.09 -1.40
N ASP A 139 4.15 -8.64 -2.40
CA ASP A 139 2.68 -8.78 -2.38
C ASP A 139 2.17 -9.47 -1.10
N ASP A 140 2.74 -10.62 -0.75
CA ASP A 140 2.33 -11.37 0.46
C ASP A 140 2.75 -10.67 1.77
N VAL A 141 3.87 -9.93 1.72
CA VAL A 141 4.46 -9.25 2.88
C VAL A 141 3.64 -8.01 3.26
N LEU A 142 3.04 -7.35 2.27
CA LEU A 142 2.31 -6.10 2.46
C LEU A 142 0.80 -6.29 2.64
N ALA A 143 0.26 -7.49 2.44
CA ALA A 143 -1.15 -7.77 2.69
C ALA A 143 -1.64 -7.31 4.09
N PRO A 144 -0.88 -7.48 5.21
CA PRO A 144 -1.28 -6.98 6.52
C PRO A 144 -1.40 -5.45 6.61
N LEU A 145 -0.63 -4.69 5.80
CA LEU A 145 -0.69 -3.24 5.77
C LEU A 145 -2.03 -2.78 5.22
N THR A 146 -2.49 -3.36 4.11
CA THR A 146 -3.76 -3.00 3.46
C THR A 146 -4.94 -3.17 4.41
N ASN A 147 -4.95 -4.26 5.20
CA ASN A 147 -5.98 -4.47 6.22
C ASN A 147 -6.02 -3.33 7.25
N ARG A 148 -4.86 -2.83 7.68
CA ARG A 148 -4.79 -1.69 8.62
C ARG A 148 -5.24 -0.38 8.00
N LEU A 149 -4.95 -0.16 6.72
CA LEU A 149 -5.43 1.02 6.00
C LEU A 149 -6.95 1.02 5.87
N ASN A 150 -7.58 -0.15 5.70
CA ASN A 150 -9.04 -0.31 5.69
C ASN A 150 -9.67 -0.06 7.06
N GLU A 151 -9.04 -0.53 8.14
CA GLU A 151 -9.56 -0.33 9.49
C GLU A 151 -9.60 1.16 9.87
N ASN A 152 -8.54 1.89 9.55
CA ASN A 152 -8.49 3.33 9.76
C ASN A 152 -7.46 4.00 8.83
N PRO A 153 -7.88 4.74 7.80
CA PRO A 153 -6.95 5.40 6.88
C PRO A 153 -6.12 6.50 7.55
N ARG A 154 -6.52 6.96 8.75
CA ARG A 154 -5.81 8.00 9.52
C ARG A 154 -4.67 7.46 10.38
N TYR A 155 -4.39 6.17 10.36
CA TYR A 155 -3.21 5.66 11.04
C TYR A 155 -1.93 6.28 10.46
N LEU A 156 -1.02 6.65 11.35
CA LEU A 156 0.36 6.93 10.97
C LEU A 156 1.05 5.58 10.80
N ILE A 157 1.40 5.25 9.56
CA ILE A 157 2.11 4.02 9.22
C ILE A 157 3.60 4.34 9.16
N SER A 158 4.40 3.50 9.80
CA SER A 158 5.86 3.50 9.72
C SER A 158 6.33 2.22 9.05
N ILE A 159 7.12 2.36 7.99
CA ILE A 159 7.84 1.27 7.33
C ILE A 159 9.32 1.47 7.61
N GLU A 160 9.92 0.54 8.33
CA GLU A 160 11.33 0.53 8.66
C GLU A 160 12.04 -0.59 7.89
N ILE A 161 13.19 -0.25 7.31
CA ILE A 161 14.11 -1.24 6.73
C ILE A 161 15.45 -1.18 7.44
N LYS A 162 16.07 -2.35 7.63
CA LYS A 162 17.40 -2.49 8.25
C LYS A 162 18.18 -3.58 7.56
N GLY A 163 19.50 -3.46 7.51
CA GLY A 163 20.28 -4.49 6.84
C GLY A 163 21.78 -4.33 6.91
N LEU A 164 22.45 -5.17 6.11
CA LEU A 164 23.89 -5.19 5.90
C LEU A 164 24.22 -5.05 4.42
N ALA A 165 25.14 -4.15 4.11
CA ALA A 165 25.66 -3.89 2.78
C ALA A 165 27.20 -3.94 2.78
N ASN A 166 27.83 -4.16 1.63
CA ASN A 166 29.29 -4.05 1.47
C ASN A 166 29.74 -2.67 0.96
N PHE A 167 28.88 -1.66 1.09
CA PHE A 167 29.10 -0.29 0.61
C PHE A 167 28.31 0.69 1.48
N ASN A 168 28.69 1.96 1.41
CA ASN A 168 27.96 3.03 2.08
C ASN A 168 26.67 3.33 1.30
N LEU A 169 25.53 2.81 1.76
CA LEU A 169 24.23 3.05 1.14
C LEU A 169 23.83 4.50 1.36
N SER A 170 23.89 5.30 0.29
CA SER A 170 23.48 6.71 0.29
C SER A 170 22.18 6.97 -0.47
N SER A 171 21.59 5.94 -1.08
CA SER A 171 20.36 6.04 -1.86
C SER A 171 19.13 5.74 -1.01
N ASP A 172 18.02 6.40 -1.33
CA ASP A 172 16.74 6.07 -0.73
C ASP A 172 16.24 4.72 -1.24
N ALA A 173 15.54 3.98 -0.40
CA ALA A 173 14.76 2.83 -0.82
C ALA A 173 13.33 3.28 -1.13
N GLN A 174 12.70 2.72 -2.14
CA GLN A 174 11.34 3.06 -2.52
C GLN A 174 10.44 1.84 -2.49
N PHE A 175 9.31 1.99 -1.82
CA PHE A 175 8.18 1.08 -1.95
C PHE A 175 7.22 1.61 -3.02
N ALA A 176 6.82 0.73 -3.93
CA ALA A 176 5.68 0.98 -4.81
C ALA A 176 4.64 -0.10 -4.58
N ILE A 177 3.48 0.30 -4.05
CA ILE A 177 2.39 -0.59 -3.63
C ILE A 177 1.17 -0.29 -4.49
N PRO A 178 0.82 -1.14 -5.46
CA PRO A 178 -0.42 -1.01 -6.21
C PRO A 178 -1.63 -1.20 -5.29
N LEU A 179 -2.62 -0.32 -5.40
CA LEU A 179 -3.84 -0.35 -4.62
C LEU A 179 -5.05 -0.19 -5.53
N ILE A 180 -6.13 -0.90 -5.23
CA ILE A 180 -7.44 -0.73 -5.86
C ILE A 180 -8.35 -0.07 -4.84
N ILE A 181 -8.83 1.13 -5.15
CA ILE A 181 -9.67 1.94 -4.27
C ILE A 181 -11.12 1.80 -4.72
N GLU A 182 -11.98 1.33 -3.83
CA GLU A 182 -13.43 1.32 -4.00
C GLU A 182 -14.01 2.56 -3.33
N SER A 183 -14.84 3.28 -4.08
CA SER A 183 -15.44 4.53 -3.64
C SER A 183 -16.93 4.60 -3.98
N GLU A 184 -17.74 5.12 -3.06
CA GLU A 184 -19.17 5.36 -3.26
C GLU A 184 -19.40 6.72 -3.93
N TYR A 185 -20.23 6.75 -4.99
CA TYR A 185 -20.69 8.02 -5.55
C TYR A 185 -22.01 8.47 -4.91
N HIS A 186 -21.94 9.48 -4.04
CA HIS A 186 -23.13 10.23 -3.65
C HIS A 186 -23.59 11.13 -4.80
N SER A 187 -24.33 10.56 -5.76
CA SER A 187 -25.11 11.41 -6.67
C SER A 187 -26.10 12.20 -5.82
N PRO A 188 -26.21 13.54 -5.95
CA PRO A 188 -27.30 14.27 -5.33
C PRO A 188 -28.61 13.72 -5.91
N ARG A 189 -29.29 12.86 -5.15
CA ARG A 189 -30.65 12.42 -5.46
C ARG A 189 -31.53 13.66 -5.28
N PHE A 190 -31.84 14.34 -6.37
CA PHE A 190 -32.97 15.26 -6.37
C PHE A 190 -34.23 14.42 -6.14
N THR A 191 -34.71 14.39 -4.91
CA THR A 191 -36.09 13.99 -4.61
C THR A 191 -36.98 15.14 -5.10
N LEU A 192 -37.71 14.90 -6.19
CA LEU A 192 -38.79 15.78 -6.66
C LEU A 192 -40.05 15.57 -5.82
#